data_AF-A0A4R8EUR9-F1
#
_entry.id   AF-A0A4R8EUR9-F1
#
_cell.length_a   1.000
_cell.length_b   1.000
_cell.length_c   1.000
_cell.angle_alpha   90.00
_cell.angle_beta   90.00
_cell.angle_gamma   90.00
#
_symmetry.space_group_name_H-M   'P 1'
#
loop_
_entity.id
_entity.type
_entity.pdbx_description
1 polymer ?
#
loop_
_entity_poly.entity_id
_entity_poly.type
_entity_poly.pdbx_seq_one_letter_code
_entity_poly.pdbx_strand_id
1 'polypeptide(L)'
;MISLKEKLLMKTLYHKFNNQLPQLATEIGYKRGNKNLFFVFYALKANSEKYVSYDLIKNGSEFIFTLEVGKDKHHLKLETKENYKFCYFVSINDEMNIDEFAQIEPKLINE
;
A
#
# COMPACT_ATOMS: atom_id res chain seq x y z
N MET A 1 3.46 -11.74 0.74
CA MET A 1 4.04 -10.82 -0.22
C MET A 1 3.25 -10.88 -1.51
N ILE A 2 3.03 -9.73 -2.13
CA ILE A 2 2.53 -9.57 -3.50
C ILE A 2 3.55 -10.21 -4.46
N SER A 3 3.06 -10.86 -5.52
CA SER A 3 3.91 -11.52 -6.52
C SER A 3 4.75 -10.51 -7.31
N LEU A 4 5.85 -10.99 -7.91
CA LEU A 4 6.68 -10.15 -8.77
C LEU A 4 5.90 -9.60 -9.97
N LYS A 5 4.98 -10.40 -10.55
CA LYS A 5 4.13 -10.00 -11.67
C LYS A 5 3.26 -8.79 -11.31
N GLU A 6 2.56 -8.86 -10.17
CA GLU A 6 1.72 -7.76 -9.68
C GLU A 6 2.52 -6.50 -9.38
N LYS A 7 3.71 -6.64 -8.75
CA LYS A 7 4.61 -5.51 -8.50
C LYS A 7 5.04 -4.81 -9.78
N LEU A 8 5.38 -5.57 -10.81
CA LEU A 8 5.78 -5.02 -12.11
C LEU A 8 4.61 -4.29 -12.77
N LEU A 9 3.40 -4.89 -12.78
CA LEU A 9 2.21 -4.26 -13.32
C LEU A 9 1.88 -2.94 -12.62
N MET A 10 1.91 -2.91 -11.28
CA MET A 10 1.66 -1.70 -10.51
C MET A 10 2.70 -0.61 -10.81
N LYS A 11 4.00 -0.95 -10.87
CA LYS A 11 5.06 0.01 -11.24
C LYS A 11 4.86 0.57 -12.64
N THR A 12 4.53 -0.26 -13.61
CA THR A 12 4.31 0.14 -15.00
C THR A 12 3.10 1.05 -15.13
N LEU A 13 1.98 0.70 -14.48
CA LEU A 13 0.78 1.53 -14.47
C LEU A 13 1.06 2.89 -13.84
N TYR A 14 1.72 2.90 -12.69
CA TYR A 14 2.09 4.14 -12.02
C TYR A 14 2.95 5.05 -12.92
N HIS A 15 3.96 4.49 -13.58
CA HIS A 15 4.80 5.23 -14.51
C HIS A 15 3.98 5.83 -15.67
N LYS A 16 3.04 5.06 -16.23
CA LYS A 16 2.17 5.54 -17.32
C LYS A 16 1.38 6.78 -16.94
N PHE A 17 0.94 6.90 -15.68
CA PHE A 17 0.15 8.04 -15.21
C PHE A 17 1.00 9.21 -14.70
N ASN A 18 2.19 8.94 -14.19
CA ASN A 18 3.03 9.94 -13.52
C ASN A 18 4.29 10.33 -14.31
N ASN A 19 4.54 9.72 -15.46
CA ASN A 19 5.73 9.90 -16.31
C ASN A 19 7.08 9.65 -15.60
N GLN A 20 7.06 9.04 -14.42
CA GLN A 20 8.24 8.72 -13.63
C GLN A 20 8.11 7.33 -13.01
N LEU A 21 9.24 6.61 -12.91
CA LEU A 21 9.28 5.33 -12.20
C LEU A 21 9.22 5.59 -10.69
N PRO A 22 8.30 4.95 -9.96
CA PRO A 22 8.24 5.11 -8.52
C PRO A 22 9.39 4.38 -7.85
N GLN A 23 9.89 4.94 -6.75
CA GLN A 23 10.63 4.16 -5.77
C GLN A 23 9.61 3.40 -4.91
N LEU A 24 9.76 2.07 -4.85
CA LEU A 24 8.98 1.26 -3.90
C LEU A 24 9.59 1.51 -2.52
N ALA A 25 8.92 2.31 -1.70
CA ALA A 25 9.43 2.65 -0.38
C ALA A 25 9.30 1.47 0.59
N THR A 26 8.21 0.70 0.53
CA THR A 26 8.00 -0.48 1.38
C THR A 26 6.80 -1.31 0.92
N GLU A 27 6.81 -2.59 1.25
CA GLU A 27 5.63 -3.45 1.25
C GLU A 27 5.33 -3.89 2.69
N ILE A 28 4.13 -3.60 3.19
CA ILE A 28 3.67 -4.11 4.48
C ILE A 28 2.71 -5.25 4.21
N GLY A 29 2.95 -6.40 4.84
CA GLY A 29 2.09 -7.56 4.66
C GLY A 29 1.72 -8.21 5.98
N TYR A 30 0.42 -8.41 6.22
CA TYR A 30 -0.08 -9.38 7.19
C TYR A 30 -0.51 -10.65 6.44
N LYS A 31 0.10 -11.79 6.77
CA LYS A 31 -0.24 -13.09 6.18
C LYS A 31 -0.55 -14.12 7.27
N ARG A 32 -1.74 -14.72 7.22
CA ARG A 32 -2.16 -15.84 8.09
C ARG A 32 -2.97 -16.87 7.30
N GLY A 33 -2.37 -18.00 6.97
CA GLY A 33 -2.98 -19.00 6.09
C GLY A 33 -3.31 -18.40 4.72
N ASN A 34 -4.58 -18.50 4.31
CA ASN A 34 -5.08 -17.92 3.05
C ASN A 34 -5.48 -16.44 3.17
N LYS A 35 -5.30 -15.83 4.35
CA LYS A 35 -5.61 -14.43 4.61
C LYS A 35 -4.38 -13.56 4.39
N ASN A 36 -4.52 -12.56 3.52
CA ASN A 36 -3.49 -11.61 3.13
C ASN A 36 -4.04 -10.18 3.16
N LEU A 37 -3.28 -9.28 3.78
CA LEU A 37 -3.46 -7.83 3.71
C LEU A 37 -2.13 -7.23 3.30
N PHE A 38 -2.10 -6.48 2.20
CA PHE A 38 -0.90 -5.82 1.71
C PHE A 38 -1.11 -4.33 1.52
N PHE A 39 -0.08 -3.55 1.84
CA PHE A 39 0.03 -2.13 1.51
C PHE A 39 1.31 -1.92 0.70
N VAL A 40 1.18 -1.23 -0.44
CA VAL A 40 2.28 -0.92 -1.36
C VAL A 40 2.44 0.58 -1.43
N PHE A 41 3.62 1.08 -1.06
CA PHE A 41 3.92 2.51 -1.05
C PHE A 41 4.85 2.86 -2.20
N TYR A 42 4.37 3.71 -3.10
CA TYR A 42 5.18 4.33 -4.15
C TYR A 42 5.41 5.78 -3.80
N ALA A 43 6.68 6.16 -3.79
CA ALA A 43 7.11 7.53 -3.62
C ALA A 43 7.96 7.94 -4.82
N LEU A 44 7.76 9.16 -5.30
CA LEU A 44 8.57 9.74 -6.36
C LEU A 44 9.93 10.23 -5.84
N LYS A 45 9.99 10.65 -4.58
CA LYS A 45 11.20 11.18 -3.94
C LYS A 45 12.11 10.10 -3.35
N ALA A 46 13.41 10.21 -3.65
CA ALA A 46 14.45 9.41 -3.00
C ALA A 46 14.55 9.71 -1.50
N ASN A 47 14.84 8.70 -0.68
CA ASN A 47 14.86 8.76 0.80
C ASN A 47 13.50 9.07 1.47
N SER A 48 12.39 8.89 0.76
CA SER A 48 11.03 8.99 1.32
C SER A 48 10.84 8.10 2.55
N GLU A 49 11.55 6.97 2.64
CA GLU A 49 11.58 6.05 3.77
C GLU A 49 11.89 6.74 5.12
N LYS A 50 12.62 7.86 5.12
CA LYS A 50 12.93 8.63 6.35
C LYS A 50 11.76 9.46 6.87
N TYR A 51 10.73 9.64 6.04
CA TYR A 51 9.60 10.54 6.27
C TYR A 51 8.26 9.81 6.20
N VAL A 52 8.28 8.51 5.92
CA VAL A 52 7.12 7.64 5.93
C VAL A 52 7.22 6.75 7.15
N SER A 53 6.25 6.85 8.05
CA SER A 53 6.08 5.92 9.16
C SER A 53 4.72 5.24 9.01
N TYR A 54 4.60 4.03 9.54
CA TYR A 54 3.35 3.30 9.52
C TYR A 54 3.18 2.42 10.74
N ASP A 55 1.94 2.13 11.08
CA ASP A 55 1.57 1.17 12.10
C ASP A 55 0.38 0.33 11.63
N LEU A 56 0.37 -0.94 12.01
CA LEU A 56 -0.71 -1.88 11.72
C LEU A 56 -1.04 -2.65 12.99
N ILE A 57 -2.07 -2.20 13.69
CA ILE A 57 -2.53 -2.81 14.94
C ILE A 57 -3.72 -3.71 14.63
N LYS A 58 -3.68 -4.95 15.13
CA LYS A 58 -4.86 -5.82 15.15
C LYS A 58 -5.60 -5.65 16.47
N ASN A 59 -6.87 -5.27 16.43
CA ASN A 59 -7.74 -5.16 17.60
C ASN A 59 -8.99 -6.02 17.42
N GLY A 60 -9.01 -7.20 18.05
CA GLY A 60 -10.14 -8.13 17.95
C GLY A 60 -10.42 -8.54 16.49
N SER A 61 -11.58 -8.12 16.00
CA SER A 61 -12.04 -8.33 14.63
C SER A 61 -11.75 -7.17 13.69
N GLU A 62 -10.77 -6.31 13.99
CA GLU A 62 -10.39 -5.18 13.14
C GLU A 62 -8.86 -5.08 12.97
N PHE A 63 -8.44 -4.58 11.82
CA PHE A 63 -7.11 -3.99 11.65
C PHE A 63 -7.24 -2.47 11.59
N ILE A 64 -6.39 -1.78 12.36
CA ILE A 64 -6.24 -0.34 12.33
C ILE A 64 -4.89 -0.06 11.69
N PHE A 65 -4.92 0.48 10.48
CA PHE A 65 -3.74 0.91 9.76
C PHE A 65 -3.59 2.42 9.87
N THR A 66 -2.39 2.87 10.22
CA THR A 66 -2.02 4.28 10.29
C THR A 66 -0.81 4.50 9.40
N LEU A 67 -0.90 5.46 8.49
CA LEU A 67 0.21 5.91 7.66
C LEU A 67 0.49 7.38 7.97
N GLU A 68 1.73 7.71 8.28
CA GLU A 68 2.20 9.08 8.44
C GLU A 68 3.22 9.39 7.36
N VAL A 69 2.99 10.47 6.61
CA VAL A 69 3.89 10.93 5.56
C VAL A 69 4.12 12.42 5.77
N GLY A 70 5.33 12.80 6.17
CA GLY A 70 5.63 14.20 6.47
C GLY A 70 4.74 14.76 7.60
N LYS A 71 3.76 15.60 7.25
CA LYS A 71 2.76 16.16 8.19
C LYS A 71 1.38 15.49 8.07
N ASP A 72 1.16 14.72 7.03
CA ASP A 72 -0.12 14.06 6.77
C ASP A 72 -0.22 12.74 7.53
N LYS A 73 -1.42 12.45 8.02
CA LYS A 73 -1.73 11.22 8.75
C LYS A 73 -3.02 10.61 8.24
N HIS A 74 -2.94 9.42 7.68
CA HIS A 74 -4.07 8.64 7.19
C HIS A 74 -4.38 7.50 8.14
N HIS A 75 -5.66 7.34 8.50
CA HIS A 75 -6.15 6.19 9.26
C HIS A 75 -7.12 5.37 8.40
N LEU A 76 -6.95 4.05 8.42
CA LEU A 76 -7.83 3.11 7.76
C LEU A 76 -8.22 2.01 8.74
N LYS A 77 -9.53 1.78 8.90
CA LYS A 77 -10.06 0.68 9.70
C LYS A 77 -10.60 -0.40 8.77
N LEU A 78 -10.18 -1.65 8.98
CA LEU A 78 -10.55 -2.80 8.17
C LEU A 78 -11.16 -3.89 9.05
N GLU A 79 -12.45 -4.19 8.85
CA GLU A 79 -13.17 -5.23 9.60
C GLU A 79 -12.72 -6.64 9.18
N THR A 80 -12.10 -7.42 10.05
CA THR A 80 -11.61 -8.79 9.81
C THR A 80 -12.70 -9.82 9.54
N LYS A 81 -13.52 -9.62 8.50
CA LYS A 81 -14.35 -10.66 7.89
C LYS A 81 -13.50 -11.87 7.50
N GLU A 82 -14.12 -13.03 7.35
CA GLU A 82 -13.40 -14.30 7.38
C GLU A 82 -12.44 -14.55 6.19
N ASN A 83 -12.46 -13.74 5.12
CA ASN A 83 -11.70 -13.98 3.87
C ASN A 83 -10.83 -12.78 3.44
N TYR A 84 -9.69 -12.55 4.07
CA TYR A 84 -8.86 -11.37 3.76
C TYR A 84 -8.00 -11.60 2.52
N LYS A 85 -8.27 -10.88 1.44
CA LYS A 85 -7.36 -10.68 0.31
C LYS A 85 -7.50 -9.23 -0.14
N PHE A 86 -6.80 -8.33 0.53
CA PHE A 86 -6.81 -6.90 0.20
C PHE A 86 -5.41 -6.44 -0.18
N CYS A 87 -5.35 -5.62 -1.22
CA CYS A 87 -4.15 -4.88 -1.58
C CYS A 87 -4.52 -3.41 -1.60
N TYR A 88 -3.75 -2.58 -0.91
CA TYR A 88 -3.88 -1.13 -0.96
C TYR A 88 -2.67 -0.56 -1.68
N PHE A 89 -2.95 0.33 -2.62
CA PHE A 89 -1.96 1.12 -3.31
C PHE A 89 -1.96 2.54 -2.76
N VAL A 90 -0.77 3.02 -2.41
CA VAL A 90 -0.58 4.38 -1.91
C VAL A 90 0.49 5.09 -2.74
N SER A 91 0.11 6.21 -3.34
CA SER A 91 1.01 7.14 -4.04
C SER A 91 1.36 8.30 -3.13
N ILE A 92 2.66 8.59 -3.03
CA ILE A 92 3.22 9.74 -2.32
C ILE A 92 3.97 10.60 -3.33
N ASN A 93 3.60 11.87 -3.42
CA ASN A 93 4.21 12.82 -4.35
C ASN A 93 5.53 13.40 -3.83
N ASP A 94 6.16 14.26 -4.63
CA ASP A 94 7.47 14.89 -4.33
C ASP A 94 7.44 15.83 -3.11
N GLU A 95 6.25 16.31 -2.76
CA GLU A 95 5.99 17.19 -1.63
C GLU A 95 5.76 16.41 -0.32
N MET A 96 5.84 15.07 -0.37
CA MET A 96 5.55 14.17 0.75
C MET A 96 4.08 14.19 1.19
N ASN A 97 3.16 14.39 0.24
CA ASN A 97 1.73 14.30 0.47
C ASN A 97 1.19 13.00 -0.14
N ILE A 98 0.12 12.45 0.45
CA ILE A 98 -0.59 11.31 -0.12
C ILE A 98 -1.45 11.81 -1.28
N ASP A 99 -1.13 11.37 -2.50
CA ASP A 99 -1.84 11.75 -3.72
C ASP A 99 -2.97 10.75 -4.03
N GLU A 100 -2.73 9.47 -3.77
CA GLU A 100 -3.71 8.41 -3.98
C GLU A 100 -3.64 7.36 -2.88
N PHE A 101 -4.81 6.93 -2.40
CA PHE A 101 -4.96 5.81 -1.47
C PHE A 101 -6.13 4.94 -1.95
N ALA A 102 -5.82 3.85 -2.66
CA ALA A 102 -6.82 3.04 -3.37
C ALA A 102 -6.77 1.58 -2.94
N GLN A 103 -7.94 0.96 -2.75
CA GLN A 103 -8.06 -0.49 -2.62
C GLN A 103 -8.04 -1.13 -4.02
N ILE A 104 -7.17 -2.11 -4.20
CA ILE A 104 -7.08 -2.93 -5.40
C ILE A 104 -7.71 -4.29 -5.11
N GLU A 105 -8.75 -4.65 -5.85
CA GLU A 105 -9.31 -6.00 -5.80
C GLU A 105 -8.34 -7.00 -6.47
N PRO A 106 -8.03 -8.13 -5.81
CA PRO A 106 -7.17 -9.17 -6.40
C PRO A 106 -7.77 -9.87 -7.63
N LYS A 107 -9.02 -9.61 -7.99
CA LYS A 107 -9.72 -10.30 -9.09
C LYS A 107 -9.06 -10.07 -10.46
N LEU A 108 -8.33 -8.97 -10.64
CA LEU A 108 -7.61 -8.65 -11.88
C LEU A 108 -6.29 -9.43 -12.07
N ILE A 109 -5.91 -10.30 -11.13
CA ILE A 109 -4.58 -10.92 -11.10
C ILE A 109 -4.60 -12.39 -11.56
N ASN A 110 -5.81 -12.97 -11.64
CA ASN A 110 -6.04 -14.38 -11.99
C ASN A 110 -6.65 -14.59 -13.39
N GLU A 111 -6.69 -13.57 -14.25
CA GLU A 111 -6.95 -13.72 -15.68
C GLU A 111 -5.64 -13.70 -16.50
#